data_AF-A0A841F0X1-F1
#
_entry.id   AF-A0A841F0X1-F1
#
_cell.length_a   1.000
_cell.length_b   1.000
_cell.length_c   1.000
_cell.angle_alpha   90.00
_cell.angle_beta   90.00
_cell.angle_gamma   90.00
#
_symmetry.space_group_name_H-M   'P 1'
#
loop_
_entity.id
_entity.type
_entity.pdbx_description
1 polymer ?
#
loop_
_entity_poly.entity_id
_entity_poly.type
_entity_poly.pdbx_seq_one_letter_code
_entity_poly.pdbx_strand_id
1 'polypeptide(L)'
;MKNEKAIGLFIVVAGLLILLGKLGVFAFIGRNFWPLLLLLPGIALYVLFYARMTPAWSLLPAGVLSVYGVLFSITNIWGAGLMRNLWPVLLLGVAVGLLGYGMVERRRPEFVYPAALIIGAVSVVLLAFTLLQTGIIYVFAVLLILGGIWLLVGRGRTGRGRGW
;
A
#
# COMPACT_ATOMS: atom_id res chain seq x y z
N MET A 1 -8.80 26.29 47.65
CA MET A 1 -9.77 25.16 47.66
C MET A 1 -10.11 24.56 46.29
N LYS A 2 -10.56 25.30 45.26
CA LYS A 2 -10.91 24.69 43.94
C LYS A 2 -9.68 24.25 43.11
N ASN A 3 -8.58 25.00 43.21
CA ASN A 3 -7.34 24.69 42.48
C ASN A 3 -6.56 23.50 43.08
N GLU A 4 -6.60 23.28 44.40
CA GLU A 4 -5.87 22.19 45.05
C GLU A 4 -6.48 20.82 44.70
N LYS A 5 -7.81 20.74 44.59
CA LYS A 5 -8.50 19.54 44.10
C LYS A 5 -8.20 19.27 42.62
N ALA A 6 -8.08 20.32 41.80
CA ALA A 6 -7.72 20.18 40.39
C ALA A 6 -6.25 19.72 40.21
N ILE A 7 -5.33 20.24 41.03
CA ILE A 7 -3.92 19.83 41.03
C ILE A 7 -3.77 18.38 41.51
N GLY A 8 -4.46 18.00 42.59
CA GLY A 8 -4.47 16.61 43.06
C GLY A 8 -5.04 15.64 42.03
N LEU A 9 -6.13 16.01 41.35
CA LEU A 9 -6.70 15.23 40.25
C LEU A 9 -5.72 15.10 39.08
N PHE A 10 -4.99 16.16 38.73
CA PHE A 10 -3.99 16.14 37.67
C PHE A 10 -2.84 15.16 37.97
N ILE A 11 -2.36 15.14 39.23
CA ILE A 11 -1.30 14.23 39.66
C ILE A 11 -1.78 12.77 39.62
N VAL A 12 -3.02 12.50 40.06
CA VAL A 12 -3.60 11.14 40.02
C VAL A 12 -3.76 10.67 38.57
N VAL A 13 -4.28 11.52 37.68
CA VAL A 13 -4.43 11.20 36.25
C VAL A 13 -3.07 10.99 35.59
N ALA A 14 -2.08 11.84 35.87
CA ALA A 14 -0.72 11.68 35.35
C ALA A 14 -0.07 10.37 35.84
N GLY A 15 -0.22 10.03 37.13
CA GLY A 15 0.25 8.77 37.70
C GLY A 15 -0.42 7.54 37.06
N LEU A 16 -1.73 7.61 36.84
CA LEU A 16 -2.49 6.56 36.13
C LEU A 16 -2.00 6.41 34.68
N LEU A 17 -1.81 7.51 33.96
CA LEU A 17 -1.31 7.51 32.58
C LEU A 17 0.09 6.89 32.48
N ILE A 18 0.99 7.20 33.41
CA ILE A 18 2.34 6.61 33.46
C ILE A 18 2.28 5.12 33.78
N LEU A 19 1.42 4.70 34.71
CA LEU A 19 1.20 3.29 35.03
C LEU A 19 0.61 2.51 33.84
N LEU A 20 -0.39 3.07 33.15
CA LEU A 20 -0.94 2.50 31.90
C LEU A 20 0.11 2.46 30.77
N GLY A 21 0.99 3.47 30.73
CA GLY A 21 2.21 3.52 29.91
C GLY A 21 3.08 2.29 30.12
N LYS A 22 3.43 2.02 31.37
CA LYS A 22 4.29 0.91 31.77
C LYS A 22 3.63 -0.46 31.59
N LEU A 23 2.30 -0.53 31.72
CA LEU A 23 1.49 -1.73 31.41
C LEU A 23 1.42 -2.02 29.90
N GLY A 24 2.00 -1.17 29.06
CA GLY A 24 2.06 -1.39 27.62
C GLY A 24 0.73 -1.12 26.90
N VAL A 25 -0.26 -0.50 27.56
CA VAL A 25 -1.55 -0.16 26.92
C VAL A 25 -1.32 0.81 25.76
N PHE A 26 -0.45 1.81 25.96
CA PHE A 26 -0.08 2.74 24.89
C PHE A 26 0.76 2.08 23.79
N ALA A 27 1.59 1.10 24.13
CA ALA A 27 2.34 0.32 23.14
C ALA A 27 1.43 -0.61 22.34
N PHE A 28 0.43 -1.22 22.98
CA PHE A 28 -0.57 -2.08 22.35
C PHE A 28 -1.49 -1.27 21.42
N ILE A 29 -2.04 -0.16 21.91
CA ILE A 29 -2.87 0.75 21.11
C ILE A 29 -2.04 1.32 19.96
N GLY A 30 -0.84 1.85 20.24
CA GLY A 30 0.04 2.39 19.21
C GLY A 30 0.36 1.35 18.13
N ARG A 31 0.73 0.13 18.52
CA ARG A 31 1.07 -0.96 17.60
C ARG A 31 -0.14 -1.48 16.80
N ASN A 32 -1.35 -1.46 17.35
CA ASN A 32 -2.54 -1.95 16.64
C ASN A 32 -3.23 -0.87 15.80
N PHE A 33 -3.17 0.39 16.23
CA PHE A 33 -3.86 1.51 15.57
C PHE A 33 -2.98 2.31 14.61
N TRP A 34 -1.65 2.21 14.65
CA TRP A 34 -0.81 2.94 13.69
C TRP A 34 -1.10 2.61 12.22
N PRO A 35 -1.46 1.38 11.79
CA PRO A 35 -1.76 1.12 10.39
C PRO A 35 -3.06 1.81 9.97
N LEU A 36 -4.01 1.94 10.90
CA LEU A 36 -5.26 2.68 10.67
C LEU A 36 -4.99 4.18 10.47
N LEU A 37 -4.00 4.75 11.17
CA LEU A 37 -3.60 6.15 10.96
C LEU A 37 -3.04 6.42 9.55
N LEU A 38 -2.53 5.40 8.86
CA LEU A 38 -2.13 5.47 7.45
C LEU A 38 -3.29 5.16 6.51
N LEU A 39 -4.13 4.18 6.87
CA LEU A 39 -5.25 3.74 6.05
C LEU A 39 -6.37 4.79 5.96
N LEU A 40 -6.75 5.40 7.10
CA LEU A 40 -7.79 6.42 7.19
C LEU A 40 -7.57 7.59 6.23
N PRO A 41 -6.41 8.28 6.23
CA PRO A 41 -6.16 9.35 5.28
C PRO A 41 -6.10 8.86 3.83
N GLY A 42 -5.60 7.64 3.58
CA GLY A 42 -5.62 7.04 2.24
C GLY A 42 -7.04 6.90 1.69
N ILE A 43 -7.95 6.32 2.47
CA ILE A 43 -9.37 6.17 2.11
C ILE A 43 -10.05 7.53 2.04
N ALA A 44 -9.79 8.43 2.99
CA ALA A 44 -10.36 9.77 3.00
C ALA A 44 -10.01 10.53 1.72
N LEU A 45 -8.77 10.42 1.22
CA LEU A 45 -8.36 11.03 -0.04
C LEU A 45 -9.11 10.46 -1.24
N TYR A 46 -9.38 9.14 -1.29
CA TYR A 46 -10.25 8.56 -2.31
C TYR A 46 -11.66 9.15 -2.24
N VAL A 47 -12.25 9.24 -1.05
CA VAL A 47 -13.60 9.81 -0.86
C VAL A 47 -13.64 11.29 -1.27
N LEU A 48 -12.66 12.08 -0.84
CA LEU A 48 -12.50 13.50 -1.20
C LEU A 48 -12.35 13.69 -2.71
N PHE A 49 -11.62 12.80 -3.38
CA PHE A 49 -11.46 12.82 -4.83
C PHE A 49 -12.78 12.52 -5.55
N TYR A 50 -13.51 11.48 -5.15
CA TYR A 50 -14.82 11.16 -5.74
C TYR A 50 -15.87 12.22 -5.43
N ALA A 51 -15.77 12.89 -4.26
CA ALA A 51 -16.55 14.06 -3.90
C ALA A 51 -16.16 15.33 -4.69
N ARG A 52 -15.21 15.25 -5.64
CA ARG A 52 -14.71 16.36 -6.45
C ARG A 52 -14.06 17.49 -5.64
N MET A 53 -13.68 17.22 -4.40
CA MET A 53 -13.09 18.22 -3.49
C MET A 53 -11.57 18.33 -3.63
N THR A 54 -10.92 17.36 -4.27
CA THR A 54 -9.46 17.33 -4.44
C THR A 54 -9.06 17.09 -5.89
N PRO A 55 -7.91 17.65 -6.32
CA PRO A 55 -7.36 17.44 -7.66
C PRO A 55 -6.93 15.98 -7.88
N ALA A 56 -6.84 15.57 -9.15
CA ALA A 56 -6.47 14.19 -9.52
C ALA A 56 -5.11 13.74 -8.96
N TRP A 57 -4.14 14.65 -8.76
CA TRP A 57 -2.85 14.30 -8.17
C TRP A 57 -2.98 13.65 -6.78
N SER A 58 -4.05 13.94 -6.03
CA SER A 58 -4.30 13.36 -4.70
C SER A 58 -4.53 11.84 -4.72
N LEU A 59 -4.85 11.26 -5.88
CA LEU A 59 -4.96 9.82 -6.07
C LEU A 59 -3.63 9.08 -5.89
N LEU A 60 -2.50 9.78 -6.15
CA LEU A 60 -1.16 9.23 -5.92
C LEU A 60 -0.95 8.89 -4.44
N PRO A 61 -1.00 9.87 -3.51
CA PRO A 61 -0.89 9.57 -2.10
C PRO A 61 -2.07 8.70 -1.62
N ALA A 62 -3.28 8.86 -2.14
CA ALA A 62 -4.42 8.01 -1.75
C ALA A 62 -4.13 6.51 -1.97
N GLY A 63 -3.64 6.14 -3.14
CA GLY A 63 -3.30 4.76 -3.49
C GLY A 63 -2.13 4.22 -2.66
N VAL A 64 -1.07 5.01 -2.50
CA VAL A 64 0.10 4.65 -1.69
C VAL A 64 -0.31 4.42 -0.23
N LEU A 65 -0.98 5.39 0.40
CA LEU A 65 -1.40 5.30 1.80
C LEU A 65 -2.39 4.16 2.03
N SER A 66 -3.30 3.91 1.09
CA SER A 66 -4.27 2.82 1.23
C SER A 66 -3.58 1.46 1.17
N VAL A 67 -2.72 1.22 0.17
CA VAL A 67 -2.00 -0.06 0.04
C VAL A 67 -1.04 -0.26 1.21
N TYR A 68 -0.36 0.80 1.66
CA TYR A 68 0.55 0.73 2.80
C TYR A 68 -0.20 0.48 4.10
N GLY A 69 -1.32 1.17 4.33
CA GLY A 69 -2.18 0.94 5.50
C GLY A 69 -2.66 -0.50 5.58
N VAL A 70 -3.09 -1.10 4.45
CA VAL A 70 -3.48 -2.51 4.38
C VAL A 70 -2.28 -3.43 4.65
N LEU A 71 -1.14 -3.18 3.99
CA LEU A 71 0.09 -3.96 4.18
C LEU A 71 0.52 -3.97 5.65
N PHE A 72 0.58 -2.80 6.26
CA PHE A 72 0.98 -2.65 7.65
C PHE A 72 -0.03 -3.27 8.62
N SER A 73 -1.32 -3.22 8.31
CA SER A 73 -2.36 -3.93 9.08
C SER A 73 -2.14 -5.44 9.06
N ILE A 74 -1.86 -6.01 7.87
CA ILE A 74 -1.55 -7.43 7.70
C ILE A 74 -0.28 -7.79 8.47
N THR A 75 0.83 -7.08 8.25
CA THR A 75 2.08 -7.39 8.97
C THR A 75 1.98 -7.20 10.49
N ASN A 76 1.07 -6.35 10.97
CA ASN A 76 0.85 -6.21 12.40
C ASN A 76 0.07 -7.39 13.01
N ILE A 77 -0.90 -7.98 12.27
CA ILE A 77 -1.69 -9.14 12.72
C ILE A 77 -0.89 -10.43 12.64
N TRP A 78 -0.24 -10.69 11.50
CA TRP A 78 0.49 -11.95 11.25
C TRP A 78 1.95 -11.92 11.71
N GLY A 79 2.47 -10.75 12.07
CA GLY A 79 3.82 -10.56 12.61
C GLY A 79 4.78 -9.87 11.65
N ALA A 80 5.70 -9.08 12.21
CA ALA A 80 6.63 -8.24 11.45
C ALA A 80 7.55 -9.03 10.50
N GLY A 81 7.74 -10.33 10.75
CA GLY A 81 8.50 -11.22 9.86
C GLY A 81 7.92 -11.32 8.45
N LEU A 82 6.61 -11.14 8.28
CA LEU A 82 5.97 -11.11 6.96
C LEU A 82 6.40 -9.92 6.11
N MET A 83 6.90 -8.83 6.71
CA MET A 83 7.41 -7.69 5.96
C MET A 83 8.57 -8.08 5.03
N ARG A 84 9.38 -9.07 5.42
CA ARG A 84 10.46 -9.59 4.59
C ARG A 84 9.96 -10.21 3.28
N ASN A 85 8.72 -10.71 3.27
CA ASN A 85 8.14 -11.33 2.09
C ASN A 85 7.21 -10.35 1.34
N LEU A 86 6.52 -9.46 2.05
CA LEU A 86 5.58 -8.50 1.47
C LEU A 86 6.20 -7.14 1.10
N TRP A 87 7.50 -6.92 1.29
CA TRP A 87 8.16 -5.67 0.86
C TRP A 87 7.85 -5.24 -0.60
N PRO A 88 7.63 -6.14 -1.58
CA PRO A 88 7.32 -5.71 -2.94
C PRO A 88 5.95 -5.02 -3.03
N VAL A 89 5.03 -5.26 -2.09
CA VAL A 89 3.74 -4.55 -1.99
C VAL A 89 3.94 -3.04 -1.82
N LEU A 90 5.10 -2.59 -1.31
CA LEU A 90 5.40 -1.16 -1.25
C LEU A 90 5.51 -0.56 -2.66
N LEU A 91 6.18 -1.26 -3.57
CA LEU A 91 6.22 -0.86 -4.98
C LEU A 91 4.82 -0.95 -5.62
N LEU A 92 3.99 -1.90 -5.19
CA LEU A 92 2.61 -2.04 -5.64
C LEU A 92 1.77 -0.83 -5.23
N GLY A 93 1.95 -0.31 -4.01
CA GLY A 93 1.26 0.90 -3.56
C GLY A 93 1.57 2.12 -4.43
N VAL A 94 2.85 2.28 -4.81
CA VAL A 94 3.27 3.34 -5.75
C VAL A 94 2.65 3.13 -7.13
N ALA A 95 2.66 1.90 -7.63
CA ALA A 95 2.03 1.56 -8.91
C ALA A 95 0.52 1.84 -8.90
N VAL A 96 -0.20 1.45 -7.85
CA VAL A 96 -1.64 1.68 -7.71
C VAL A 96 -1.97 3.18 -7.63
N GLY A 97 -1.19 3.96 -6.88
CA GLY A 97 -1.34 5.42 -6.85
C GLY A 97 -1.13 6.06 -8.24
N LEU A 98 -0.07 5.65 -8.95
CA LEU A 98 0.22 6.13 -10.31
C LEU A 98 -0.83 5.70 -11.33
N LEU A 99 -1.33 4.46 -11.24
CA LEU A 99 -2.40 3.96 -12.10
C LEU A 99 -3.69 4.74 -11.87
N GLY A 100 -4.07 4.98 -10.61
CA GLY A 100 -5.25 5.77 -10.25
C GLY A 100 -5.19 7.18 -10.84
N TYR A 101 -4.04 7.85 -10.69
CA TYR A 101 -3.81 9.15 -11.30
C TYR A 101 -3.86 9.11 -12.85
N GLY A 102 -3.15 8.15 -13.46
CA GLY A 102 -3.04 8.02 -14.91
C GLY A 102 -4.35 7.64 -15.62
N MET A 103 -5.31 7.01 -14.93
CA MET A 103 -6.63 6.69 -15.48
C MET A 103 -7.58 7.89 -15.51
N VAL A 104 -7.50 8.74 -14.49
CA VAL A 104 -8.40 9.88 -14.28
C VAL A 104 -7.96 11.12 -15.06
N GLU A 105 -6.65 11.37 -15.14
CA GLU A 105 -6.15 12.58 -15.78
C GLU A 105 -6.38 12.54 -17.31
N ARG A 106 -7.02 13.61 -17.82
CA ARG A 106 -7.42 13.72 -19.24
C ARG A 106 -6.28 14.20 -20.12
N ARG A 107 -5.32 14.95 -19.54
CA ARG A 107 -4.01 15.26 -20.13
C ARG A 107 -3.02 14.19 -19.70
N ARG A 108 -3.06 13.05 -20.39
CA ARG A 108 -2.18 11.90 -20.15
C ARG A 108 -0.72 12.33 -20.38
N PRO A 109 0.16 12.37 -19.36
CA PRO A 109 1.58 12.32 -19.63
C PRO A 109 1.83 10.89 -20.15
N GLU A 110 2.20 10.75 -21.43
CA GLU A 110 2.32 9.44 -22.11
C GLU A 110 3.21 8.43 -21.35
N PHE A 111 4.10 8.93 -20.50
CA PHE A 111 5.04 8.14 -19.71
C PHE A 111 4.48 7.62 -18.36
N VAL A 112 3.45 8.23 -17.78
CA VAL A 112 3.01 7.88 -16.40
C VAL A 112 2.27 6.54 -16.36
N TYR A 113 1.40 6.28 -17.33
CA TYR A 113 0.67 5.01 -17.42
C TYR A 113 1.57 3.79 -17.67
N PRO A 114 2.48 3.80 -18.67
CA PRO A 114 3.41 2.68 -18.86
C PRO A 114 4.39 2.53 -17.70
N ALA A 115 4.86 3.62 -17.08
CA ALA A 115 5.72 3.53 -15.90
C ALA A 115 4.99 2.87 -14.72
N ALA A 116 3.73 3.23 -14.46
CA ALA A 116 2.93 2.61 -13.41
C ALA A 116 2.72 1.12 -13.65
N LEU A 117 2.47 0.73 -14.90
CA LEU A 117 2.34 -0.68 -15.31
C LEU A 117 3.64 -1.45 -15.13
N ILE A 118 4.79 -0.89 -15.53
CA ILE A 118 6.10 -1.53 -15.39
C ILE A 118 6.43 -1.71 -13.90
N ILE A 119 6.27 -0.66 -13.09
CA ILE A 119 6.53 -0.72 -11.64
C ILE A 119 5.60 -1.72 -10.96
N GLY A 120 4.30 -1.74 -11.33
CA GLY A 120 3.34 -2.70 -10.82
C GLY A 120 3.67 -4.13 -11.22
N ALA A 121 4.06 -4.36 -12.47
CA ALA A 121 4.47 -5.68 -12.95
C ALA A 121 5.73 -6.16 -12.24
N VAL A 122 6.76 -5.32 -12.13
CA VAL A 122 8.00 -5.62 -11.40
C VAL A 122 7.70 -5.94 -9.93
N SER A 123 6.84 -5.14 -9.30
CA SER A 123 6.39 -5.38 -7.92
C SER A 123 5.71 -6.74 -7.76
N VAL A 124 4.76 -7.08 -8.64
CA VAL A 124 4.05 -8.37 -8.60
C VAL A 124 5.01 -9.53 -8.84
N VAL A 125 5.96 -9.39 -9.77
CA VAL A 125 7.00 -10.39 -10.03
C VAL A 125 7.88 -10.58 -8.80
N LEU A 126 8.36 -9.49 -8.19
CA LEU A 126 9.15 -9.54 -6.96
C LEU A 126 8.37 -10.15 -5.79
N LEU A 127 7.08 -9.82 -5.66
CA LEU A 127 6.18 -10.40 -4.67
C LEU A 127 6.00 -11.90 -4.88
N ALA A 128 5.84 -12.31 -6.13
CA ALA A 128 5.85 -13.72 -6.47
C ALA A 128 7.20 -14.32 -6.04
N PHE A 129 8.35 -13.76 -6.42
CA PHE A 129 9.65 -14.31 -6.02
C PHE A 129 9.84 -14.47 -4.50
N THR A 130 9.40 -13.50 -3.71
CA THR A 130 9.50 -13.56 -2.24
C THR A 130 8.57 -14.61 -1.62
N LEU A 131 7.35 -14.76 -2.13
CA LEU A 131 6.43 -15.83 -1.72
C LEU A 131 6.93 -17.20 -2.20
N LEU A 132 7.53 -17.26 -3.39
CA LEU A 132 8.05 -18.45 -4.06
C LEU A 132 9.28 -19.00 -3.35
N GLN A 133 10.10 -18.16 -2.73
CA GLN A 133 11.22 -18.60 -1.90
C GLN A 133 10.78 -19.52 -0.75
N THR A 134 9.47 -19.50 -0.40
CA THR A 134 8.85 -20.36 0.60
C THR A 134 8.28 -21.68 -0.02
N GLY A 135 8.18 -21.81 -1.35
CA GLY A 135 7.54 -22.92 -2.08
C GLY A 135 8.12 -23.18 -3.49
N ILE A 136 9.45 -23.26 -3.57
CA ILE A 136 10.30 -22.95 -4.74
C ILE A 136 10.00 -23.69 -6.07
N ILE A 137 9.40 -24.88 -6.12
CA ILE A 137 9.36 -25.68 -7.37
C ILE A 137 8.11 -25.46 -8.23
N TYR A 138 6.94 -25.26 -7.63
CA TYR A 138 5.68 -25.31 -8.38
C TYR A 138 5.35 -24.03 -9.15
N VAL A 139 5.90 -22.91 -8.72
CA VAL A 139 5.50 -21.60 -9.23
C VAL A 139 6.55 -20.92 -10.13
N PHE A 140 7.78 -21.44 -10.15
CA PHE A 140 8.68 -21.27 -11.31
C PHE A 140 8.05 -21.82 -12.61
N ALA A 141 7.35 -22.97 -12.54
CA ALA A 141 6.67 -23.56 -13.69
C ALA A 141 5.52 -22.67 -14.21
N VAL A 142 4.70 -22.11 -13.31
CA VAL A 142 3.53 -21.30 -13.69
C VAL A 142 3.92 -19.91 -14.22
N LEU A 143 4.95 -19.27 -13.65
CA LEU A 143 5.45 -17.96 -14.12
C LEU A 143 6.09 -18.04 -15.51
N LEU A 144 6.78 -19.14 -15.83
CA LEU A 144 7.38 -19.30 -17.15
C LEU A 144 6.31 -19.54 -18.22
N ILE A 145 5.24 -20.26 -17.87
CA ILE A 145 4.09 -20.50 -18.75
C ILE A 145 3.30 -19.19 -18.97
N LEU A 146 2.97 -18.43 -17.91
CA LEU A 146 2.25 -17.16 -18.03
C LEU A 146 3.09 -16.06 -18.69
N GLY A 147 4.39 -15.99 -18.39
CA GLY A 147 5.32 -15.09 -19.07
C GLY A 147 5.44 -15.40 -20.56
N GLY A 148 5.55 -16.69 -20.92
CA GLY A 148 5.54 -17.13 -22.32
C GLY A 148 4.23 -16.79 -23.04
N ILE A 149 3.09 -17.00 -22.40
CA ILE A 149 1.77 -16.68 -22.96
C ILE A 149 1.61 -15.16 -23.15
N TRP A 150 2.04 -14.35 -22.19
CA TRP A 150 1.90 -12.89 -22.27
C TRP A 150 2.80 -12.27 -23.35
N LEU A 151 4.00 -12.81 -23.55
CA LEU A 151 4.93 -12.37 -24.60
C LEU A 151 4.45 -12.76 -26.01
N LEU A 152 3.75 -13.90 -26.13
CA LEU A 152 3.08 -14.34 -27.37
C LEU A 152 1.85 -13.49 -27.70
N VAL A 153 1.03 -13.13 -26.70
CA VAL A 153 -0.17 -12.30 -26.89
C VAL A 153 0.19 -10.83 -27.16
N GLY A 154 1.26 -10.31 -26.57
CA GLY A 154 1.72 -8.93 -26.77
C GLY A 154 2.38 -8.65 -28.14
N ARG A 155 2.90 -9.67 -28.84
CA ARG A 155 3.59 -9.51 -30.14
C ARG A 155 2.70 -9.76 -31.37
N GLY A 156 1.46 -10.19 -31.20
CA GLY A 156 0.55 -10.53 -32.32
C GLY A 156 -0.06 -9.37 -33.10
N ARG A 157 0.36 -8.10 -32.91
CA ARG A 157 -0.30 -6.93 -33.53
C ARG A 157 0.54 -6.07 -34.47
N THR A 158 1.79 -6.41 -34.79
CA THR A 158 2.61 -5.59 -35.72
C THR A 158 3.29 -6.41 -36.81
N GLY A 159 2.48 -7.07 -37.63
CA GLY A 159 2.94 -7.80 -38.81
C GLY A 159 1.94 -7.79 -39.95
N ARG A 160 1.22 -6.67 -40.16
CA ARG A 160 0.39 -6.49 -41.35
C ARG A 160 1.30 -6.08 -42.52
N GLY A 161 2.01 -7.06 -43.07
CA GLY A 161 2.60 -6.94 -44.40
C GLY A 161 1.49 -6.82 -45.44
N ARG A 162 1.17 -5.59 -45.84
CA ARG A 162 0.58 -5.30 -47.15
C ARG A 162 1.63 -4.56 -47.96
N GLY A 163 2.26 -5.27 -48.87
CA GLY A 163 3.02 -4.73 -49.98
C GLY A 163 2.73 -5.64 -51.15
N TRP A 164 2.31 -5.04 -52.25
CA TRP A 164 1.81 -5.68 -53.47
C TRP A 164 2.89 -6.46 -54.20
#